data_AF-X6MTP2-F1
#
_entry.id   AF-X6MTP2-F1
#
_cell.length_a   1.000
_cell.length_b   1.000
_cell.length_c   1.000
_cell.angle_alpha   90.00
_cell.angle_beta   90.00
_cell.angle_gamma   90.00
#
_symmetry.space_group_name_H-M   'P 1'
#
loop_
_entity.id
_entity.type
_entity.pdbx_description
1 polymer ?
#
loop_
_entity_poly.entity_id
_entity_poly.type
_entity_poly.pdbx_seq_one_letter_code
_entity_poly.pdbx_strand_id
1 'polypeptide(L)'
;LKGVHWSTVEYESEDELPTVWESVHKDVARSICLDKHEIQDLFQFNDPSVPVETLTHKPSVKKETTIQLLDAKRSFNVSVGLSRMNRSDKELFRAIVEMDETALNPESIEKLIPFMPTNQELSLLRNFKGDVSRLNRPEKFFLQFIGLNDVGDRLNLWLFYTSFKDLVSNVSTKIDLVCKTLHRIKNSQSLKNILATILSIGNFINYGTNRGKAFGFKLSSIDVVCIYRYYY
;
A
#
# COMPACT_ATOMS: atom_id res chain seq x y z
N LEU A 1 15.12 23.63 -19.61
CA LEU A 1 14.20 23.85 -18.46
C LEU A 1 14.12 22.56 -17.66
N LYS A 2 13.86 22.62 -16.35
CA LYS A 2 13.53 21.39 -15.58
C LYS A 2 12.31 20.74 -16.23
N GLY A 3 12.43 19.48 -16.65
CA GLY A 3 11.33 18.74 -17.26
C GLY A 3 10.20 18.50 -16.26
N VAL A 4 8.96 18.54 -16.73
CA VAL A 4 7.79 18.16 -15.93
C VAL A 4 7.56 16.66 -16.12
N HIS A 5 7.46 15.92 -15.01
CA HIS A 5 7.21 14.47 -15.04
C HIS A 5 5.70 14.18 -15.01
N TRP A 6 5.02 14.38 -16.13
CA TRP A 6 3.61 14.00 -16.30
C TRP A 6 3.46 12.58 -16.86
N SER A 7 2.31 11.95 -16.62
CA SER A 7 1.85 10.77 -17.37
C SER A 7 0.92 11.25 -18.49
N THR A 8 1.18 10.86 -19.73
CA THR A 8 0.44 11.32 -20.91
C THR A 8 -0.87 10.57 -21.07
N VAL A 9 -1.93 11.28 -21.45
CA VAL A 9 -3.17 10.67 -21.93
C VAL A 9 -3.05 10.55 -23.45
N GLU A 10 -3.15 9.33 -23.96
CA GLU A 10 -3.16 9.06 -25.40
C GLU A 10 -4.58 9.26 -25.93
N TYR A 11 -4.71 9.90 -27.10
CA TYR A 11 -5.99 10.07 -27.77
C TYR A 11 -6.18 8.89 -28.73
N GLU A 12 -6.80 7.82 -28.26
CA GLU A 12 -7.08 6.63 -29.09
C GLU A 12 -8.54 6.59 -29.51
N SER A 13 -8.76 6.79 -30.82
CA SER A 13 -10.00 6.54 -31.58
C SER A 13 -11.21 7.48 -31.37
N GLU A 14 -12.00 7.64 -32.45
CA GLU A 14 -13.24 8.44 -32.49
C GLU A 14 -14.42 7.80 -31.71
N ASP A 15 -14.23 6.60 -31.15
CA ASP A 15 -15.27 5.83 -30.45
C ASP A 15 -15.28 6.06 -28.92
N GLU A 16 -14.37 6.89 -28.38
CA GLU A 16 -14.35 7.24 -26.95
C GLU A 16 -15.19 8.48 -26.62
N LEU A 17 -15.80 8.47 -25.43
CA LEU A 17 -16.58 9.60 -24.91
C LEU A 17 -15.73 10.88 -24.86
N PRO A 18 -16.27 12.05 -25.21
CA PRO A 18 -15.51 13.30 -25.23
C PRO A 18 -14.94 13.62 -23.84
N THR A 19 -13.62 13.77 -23.77
CA THR A 19 -12.92 14.13 -22.52
C THR A 19 -12.84 15.64 -22.37
N VAL A 20 -12.58 16.11 -21.14
CA VAL A 20 -12.35 17.53 -20.86
C VAL A 20 -11.19 18.12 -21.70
N TRP A 21 -10.26 17.28 -22.17
CA TRP A 21 -9.14 17.72 -23.00
C TRP A 21 -9.58 18.28 -24.35
N GLU A 22 -10.72 17.85 -24.87
CA GLU A 22 -11.24 18.34 -26.15
C GLU A 22 -11.67 19.82 -26.07
N SER A 23 -12.43 20.20 -25.04
CA SER A 23 -12.83 21.59 -24.80
C SER A 23 -11.64 22.45 -24.35
N VAL A 24 -10.71 21.88 -23.58
CA VAL A 24 -9.47 22.58 -23.21
C VAL A 24 -8.62 22.92 -24.44
N HIS A 25 -8.44 21.99 -25.38
CA HIS A 25 -7.68 22.26 -26.60
C HIS A 25 -8.40 23.21 -27.57
N LYS A 26 -9.72 23.10 -27.71
CA LYS A 26 -10.50 23.92 -28.64
C LYS A 26 -10.69 25.35 -28.14
N ASP A 27 -11.06 25.52 -26.87
CA ASP A 27 -11.63 26.78 -26.36
C ASP A 27 -10.69 27.51 -25.40
N VAL A 28 -9.96 26.77 -24.54
CA VAL A 28 -9.24 27.37 -23.42
C VAL A 28 -7.76 27.59 -23.72
N ALA A 29 -7.07 26.59 -24.27
CA ALA A 29 -5.62 26.61 -24.49
C ALA A 29 -5.17 27.77 -25.39
N ARG A 30 -5.99 28.16 -26.38
CA ARG A 30 -5.69 29.28 -27.29
C ARG A 30 -5.78 30.65 -26.62
N SER A 31 -6.52 30.77 -25.52
CA SER A 31 -6.67 32.03 -24.77
C SER A 31 -5.58 32.25 -23.72
N ILE A 32 -4.79 31.21 -23.42
CA ILE A 32 -3.68 31.29 -22.47
C ILE A 32 -2.44 31.79 -23.23
N CYS A 33 -2.09 33.06 -23.01
CA CYS A 33 -0.82 33.61 -23.46
C CYS A 33 0.21 33.42 -22.35
N LEU A 34 1.22 32.58 -22.60
CA LEU A 34 2.33 32.38 -21.67
C LEU A 34 3.50 33.28 -22.06
N ASP A 35 4.03 34.01 -21.08
CA ASP A 35 5.31 34.69 -21.23
C ASP A 35 6.42 33.64 -21.27
N LYS A 36 6.92 33.38 -22.48
CA LYS A 36 7.97 32.39 -22.70
C LYS A 36 9.29 32.79 -22.05
N HIS A 37 9.55 34.09 -21.92
CA HIS A 37 10.79 34.61 -21.33
C HIS A 37 10.78 34.43 -19.82
N GLU A 38 9.67 34.78 -19.16
CA GLU A 38 9.50 34.59 -17.72
C GLU A 38 9.59 33.10 -17.34
N ILE A 39 8.92 32.22 -18.11
CA ILE A 39 9.01 30.76 -17.88
C ILE A 39 10.45 30.27 -18.10
N GLN A 40 11.16 30.83 -19.07
CA GLN A 40 12.54 30.44 -19.32
C GLN A 40 13.46 30.83 -18.17
N ASP A 41 13.30 32.04 -17.63
CA ASP A 41 14.07 32.55 -16.49
C ASP A 41 13.78 31.78 -15.19
N LEU A 42 12.51 31.44 -14.95
CA LEU A 42 12.09 30.75 -13.72
C LEU A 42 12.43 29.26 -13.71
N PHE A 43 12.42 28.60 -14.88
CA PHE A 43 12.56 27.14 -14.98
C PHE A 43 13.87 26.70 -15.66
N GLN A 44 14.82 27.60 -15.90
CA GLN A 44 16.14 27.26 -16.44
C GLN A 44 16.88 26.24 -15.56
N PHE A 45 17.64 25.40 -16.26
CA PHE A 45 18.54 24.47 -15.63
C PHE A 45 19.81 25.23 -15.29
N ASN A 46 20.01 25.57 -14.02
CA ASN A 46 21.30 26.08 -13.56
C ASN A 46 22.29 24.91 -13.60
N ASP A 47 23.01 24.79 -14.71
CA ASP A 47 24.20 23.95 -14.78
C ASP A 47 25.25 24.54 -13.81
N PRO A 48 25.74 23.80 -12.81
CA PRO A 48 26.76 24.29 -11.88
C PRO A 48 28.11 24.59 -12.54
N SER A 49 28.27 24.42 -13.86
CA SER A 49 29.55 24.46 -14.56
C SER A 49 29.84 25.73 -15.40
N VAL A 50 29.03 26.79 -15.30
CA VAL A 50 29.35 28.10 -15.92
C VAL A 50 29.85 29.09 -14.86
N PRO A 51 31.08 29.62 -14.95
CA PRO A 51 31.60 30.59 -14.01
C PRO A 51 31.02 31.98 -14.32
N VAL A 52 30.09 32.44 -13.49
CA VAL A 52 29.70 33.85 -13.44
C VAL A 52 30.63 34.54 -12.46
N GLU A 53 31.51 35.41 -12.98
CA GLU A 53 32.30 36.34 -12.18
C GLU A 53 31.38 37.24 -11.37
N THR A 54 31.10 36.85 -10.13
CA THR A 54 30.66 37.78 -9.09
C THR A 54 31.42 37.47 -7.81
N LEU A 55 32.23 38.45 -7.43
CA LEU A 55 33.02 38.52 -6.21
C LEU A 55 32.14 38.30 -4.98
N THR A 56 31.97 37.06 -4.54
CA THR A 56 31.71 36.76 -3.12
C THR A 56 32.41 35.46 -2.75
N HIS A 57 33.43 35.58 -1.89
CA HIS A 57 34.04 34.45 -1.20
C HIS A 57 32.96 33.67 -0.43
N LYS A 58 32.46 32.58 -1.01
CA LYS A 58 31.91 31.46 -0.24
C LYS A 58 32.95 30.34 -0.28
N PRO A 59 33.43 29.84 0.88
CA PRO A 59 34.38 28.73 0.88
C PRO A 59 33.71 27.54 0.19
N SER A 60 34.33 27.05 -0.88
CA SER A 60 33.92 25.84 -1.56
C SER A 60 34.02 24.69 -0.56
N VAL A 61 32.89 24.26 -0.01
CA VAL A 61 32.82 22.96 0.66
C VAL A 61 33.13 21.93 -0.41
N LYS A 62 34.33 21.36 -0.34
CA LYS A 62 34.71 20.19 -1.14
C LYS A 62 33.57 19.18 -0.99
N LYS A 63 32.83 18.88 -2.06
CA LYS A 63 31.92 17.74 -2.06
C LYS A 63 32.78 16.51 -1.79
N GLU A 64 32.75 16.02 -0.56
CA GLU A 64 33.33 14.74 -0.21
C GLU A 64 32.74 13.71 -1.18
N THR A 65 33.63 13.05 -1.92
CA THR A 65 33.26 12.07 -2.93
C THR A 65 32.78 10.83 -2.19
N THR A 66 31.46 10.76 -1.97
CA THR A 66 30.84 9.59 -1.36
C THR A 66 30.86 8.40 -2.32
N ILE A 67 31.09 7.21 -1.76
CA ILE A 67 31.15 5.94 -2.47
C ILE A 67 29.79 5.28 -2.35
N GLN A 68 29.19 4.92 -3.49
CA GLN A 68 27.94 4.18 -3.57
C GLN A 68 28.22 2.81 -4.17
N LEU A 69 27.71 1.76 -3.53
CA LEU A 69 27.90 0.38 -3.95
C LEU A 69 26.59 -0.28 -4.37
N LEU A 70 25.49 0.13 -3.74
CA LEU A 70 24.15 -0.25 -4.16
C LEU A 70 23.78 0.48 -5.45
N ASP A 71 22.83 -0.05 -6.22
CA ASP A 71 22.28 0.70 -7.34
C ASP A 71 21.56 1.97 -6.83
N ALA A 72 21.50 3.01 -7.68
CA ALA A 72 21.01 4.32 -7.27
C ALA A 72 19.55 4.29 -6.78
N LYS A 73 18.70 3.45 -7.39
CA LYS A 73 17.30 3.33 -7.01
C LYS A 73 17.17 2.65 -5.65
N ARG A 74 17.92 1.57 -5.42
CA ARG A 74 17.95 0.86 -4.14
C ARG A 74 18.50 1.74 -3.03
N SER A 75 19.62 2.42 -3.26
CA SER A 75 20.25 3.35 -2.31
C SER A 75 19.26 4.46 -1.91
N PHE A 76 18.59 5.07 -2.90
CA PHE A 76 17.56 6.09 -2.64
C PHE A 76 16.39 5.54 -1.83
N ASN A 77 15.81 4.41 -2.23
CA ASN A 77 14.67 3.81 -1.56
C ASN A 77 14.97 3.45 -0.10
N VAL A 78 16.14 2.87 0.16
CA VAL A 78 16.58 2.55 1.53
C VAL A 78 16.77 3.83 2.34
N SER A 79 17.44 4.84 1.79
CA SER A 79 17.65 6.12 2.49
C SER A 79 16.33 6.81 2.86
N VAL A 80 15.37 6.84 1.93
CA VAL A 80 14.02 7.39 2.19
C VAL A 80 13.27 6.54 3.21
N GLY A 81 13.31 5.21 3.07
CA GLY A 81 12.67 4.27 3.99
C GLY A 81 13.15 4.44 5.42
N LEU A 82 14.48 4.43 5.62
CA LEU A 82 15.09 4.64 6.93
C LEU A 82 14.77 6.02 7.53
N SER A 83 14.64 7.06 6.69
CA SER A 83 14.28 8.40 7.17
C SER A 83 12.85 8.48 7.71
N ARG A 84 11.94 7.59 7.28
CA ARG A 84 10.56 7.51 7.78
C ARG A 84 10.44 6.77 9.12
N MET A 85 11.50 6.08 9.56
CA MET A 85 11.49 5.33 10.82
C MET A 85 11.63 6.22 12.06
N ASN A 86 11.95 7.51 11.89
CA ASN A 86 12.12 8.50 12.96
C ASN A 86 13.05 8.02 14.10
N ARG A 87 14.07 7.23 13.78
CA ARG A 87 15.06 6.67 14.70
C ARG A 87 16.45 6.77 14.09
N SER A 88 17.49 6.83 14.93
CA SER A 88 18.85 6.74 14.42
C SER A 88 19.16 5.34 13.89
N ASP A 89 20.10 5.26 12.95
CA ASP A 89 20.52 4.00 12.33
C ASP A 89 21.07 2.99 13.36
N LYS A 90 21.65 3.48 14.47
CA LYS A 90 22.14 2.65 15.58
C LYS A 90 21.01 2.10 16.46
N GLU A 91 20.04 2.95 16.80
CA GLU A 91 18.87 2.55 17.58
C GLU A 91 18.02 1.54 16.81
N LEU A 92 17.84 1.77 15.50
CA LEU A 92 17.10 0.88 14.63
C LEU A 92 17.79 -0.48 14.50
N PHE A 93 19.12 -0.50 14.29
CA PHE A 93 19.89 -1.74 14.28
C PHE A 93 19.76 -2.51 15.59
N ARG A 94 19.92 -1.84 16.74
CA ARG A 94 19.78 -2.47 18.06
C ARG A 94 18.38 -3.08 18.23
N ALA A 95 17.34 -2.31 17.94
CA ALA A 95 15.95 -2.77 18.05
C ALA A 95 15.66 -4.00 17.19
N ILE A 96 16.25 -4.08 15.99
CA ILE A 96 16.14 -5.26 15.12
C ILE A 96 16.85 -6.47 15.72
N VAL A 97 18.10 -6.32 16.16
CA VAL A 97 18.92 -7.44 16.66
C VAL A 97 18.38 -7.98 17.97
N GLU A 98 17.89 -7.10 18.84
CA GLU A 98 17.31 -7.46 20.14
C GLU A 98 15.83 -7.85 20.04
N MET A 99 15.21 -7.72 18.86
CA MET A 99 13.76 -7.90 18.65
C MET A 99 12.93 -7.13 19.69
N ASP A 100 13.29 -5.86 19.90
CA ASP A 100 12.68 -4.99 20.91
C ASP A 100 11.27 -4.52 20.49
N GLU A 101 10.26 -5.20 21.04
CA GLU A 101 8.83 -4.89 20.82
C GLU A 101 8.41 -3.52 21.37
N THR A 102 9.16 -2.94 22.32
CA THR A 102 8.89 -1.58 22.82
C THR A 102 9.36 -0.51 21.84
N ALA A 103 10.41 -0.82 21.07
CA ALA A 103 10.96 0.06 20.06
C ALA A 103 10.27 -0.10 18.70
N LEU A 104 9.92 -1.32 18.27
CA LEU A 104 9.32 -1.59 16.96
C LEU A 104 8.00 -2.34 17.09
N ASN A 105 6.91 -1.67 16.72
CA ASN A 105 5.59 -2.31 16.63
C ASN A 105 5.44 -3.09 15.30
N PRO A 106 4.42 -3.97 15.17
CA PRO A 106 4.22 -4.78 13.96
C PRO A 106 4.19 -3.96 12.66
N GLU A 107 3.51 -2.82 12.65
CA GLU A 107 3.43 -1.92 11.48
C GLU A 107 4.81 -1.35 11.10
N SER A 108 5.64 -1.02 12.08
CA SER A 108 7.00 -0.54 11.86
C SER A 108 7.90 -1.64 11.31
N ILE A 109 7.76 -2.87 11.81
CA ILE A 109 8.50 -4.05 11.31
C ILE A 109 8.11 -4.32 9.86
N GLU A 110 6.82 -4.31 9.54
CA GLU A 110 6.30 -4.50 8.18
C GLU A 110 6.87 -3.48 7.19
N LYS A 111 6.88 -2.19 7.57
CA LYS A 111 7.45 -1.12 6.75
C LYS A 111 8.95 -1.21 6.58
N LEU A 112 9.65 -1.87 7.50
CA LEU A 112 11.11 -1.97 7.53
C LEU A 112 11.65 -3.09 6.65
N ILE A 113 10.91 -4.21 6.55
CA ILE A 113 11.31 -5.40 5.77
C ILE A 113 11.80 -5.08 4.35
N PRO A 114 11.12 -4.24 3.54
CA PRO A 114 11.57 -3.94 2.18
C PRO A 114 12.93 -3.23 2.10
N PHE A 115 13.38 -2.63 3.20
CA PHE A 115 14.63 -1.88 3.30
C PHE A 115 15.75 -2.68 3.95
N MET A 116 15.51 -3.95 4.32
CA MET A 116 16.55 -4.82 4.85
C MET A 116 17.52 -5.28 3.75
N PRO A 117 18.80 -5.45 4.08
CA PRO A 117 19.78 -5.91 3.11
C PRO A 117 19.53 -7.36 2.71
N THR A 118 19.82 -7.65 1.45
CA THR A 118 19.93 -9.01 0.93
C THR A 118 21.31 -9.60 1.22
N ASN A 119 21.43 -10.94 1.23
CA ASN A 119 22.72 -11.60 1.42
C ASN A 119 23.75 -11.22 0.33
N GLN A 120 23.30 -10.92 -0.88
CA GLN A 120 24.17 -10.46 -1.97
C GLN A 120 24.74 -9.06 -1.67
N GLU A 121 23.90 -8.13 -1.23
CA GLU A 121 24.33 -6.78 -0.83
C GLU A 121 25.31 -6.84 0.36
N LEU A 122 25.03 -7.70 1.36
CA LEU A 122 25.95 -7.92 2.48
C LEU A 122 27.28 -8.52 2.04
N SER A 123 27.26 -9.46 1.10
CA SER A 123 28.47 -10.07 0.55
C SER A 123 29.31 -9.06 -0.23
N LEU A 124 28.66 -8.19 -1.00
CA LEU A 124 29.32 -7.09 -1.71
C LEU A 124 30.01 -6.15 -0.71
N LEU A 125 29.30 -5.73 0.33
CA LEU A 125 29.83 -4.84 1.37
C LEU A 125 30.97 -5.49 2.17
N ARG A 126 30.87 -6.80 2.47
CA ARG A 126 31.93 -7.56 3.16
C ARG A 126 33.23 -7.61 2.36
N ASN A 127 33.13 -7.62 1.03
CA ASN A 127 34.29 -7.70 0.14
C ASN A 127 34.86 -6.32 -0.25
N PHE A 128 34.18 -5.23 0.12
CA PHE A 128 34.66 -3.88 -0.15
C PHE A 128 35.97 -3.59 0.59
N LYS A 129 37.00 -3.14 -0.14
CA LYS A 129 38.34 -2.81 0.40
C LYS A 129 38.63 -1.30 0.42
N GLY A 130 37.67 -0.48 0.03
CA GLY A 130 37.83 0.98 0.04
C GLY A 130 37.55 1.60 1.41
N ASP A 131 37.52 2.93 1.45
CA ASP A 131 37.27 3.70 2.67
C ASP A 131 35.78 3.67 3.07
N VAL A 132 35.48 2.94 4.15
CA VAL A 132 34.14 2.81 4.73
C VAL A 132 33.56 4.15 5.20
N SER A 133 34.40 5.10 5.61
CA SER A 133 33.94 6.41 6.07
C SER A 133 33.24 7.20 4.95
N ARG A 134 33.60 6.91 3.70
CA ARG A 134 33.06 7.56 2.49
C ARG A 134 31.80 6.89 1.95
N LEU A 135 31.37 5.76 2.51
CA LEU A 135 30.13 5.11 2.08
C LEU A 135 28.90 5.97 2.39
N ASN A 136 27.88 5.86 1.54
CA ASN A 136 26.58 6.47 1.77
C ASN A 136 25.83 5.80 2.94
N ARG A 137 24.77 6.48 3.41
CA ARG A 137 23.99 6.05 4.58
C ARG A 137 23.45 4.61 4.46
N PRO A 138 22.84 4.17 3.35
CA PRO A 138 22.35 2.80 3.21
C PRO A 138 23.44 1.74 3.40
N GLU A 139 24.58 1.92 2.76
CA GLU A 139 25.72 1.02 2.87
C GLU A 139 26.27 0.98 4.30
N LYS A 140 26.39 2.14 4.97
CA LYS A 140 26.78 2.22 6.39
C LYS A 140 25.79 1.50 7.30
N PHE A 141 24.49 1.64 7.04
CA PHE A 141 23.47 0.93 7.79
C PHE A 141 23.58 -0.59 7.58
N PHE A 142 23.75 -1.03 6.33
CA PHE A 142 23.87 -2.45 5.96
C PHE A 142 25.13 -3.11 6.52
N LEU A 143 26.24 -2.37 6.64
CA LEU A 143 27.48 -2.87 7.26
C LEU A 143 27.26 -3.39 8.70
N GLN A 144 26.30 -2.82 9.44
CA GLN A 144 25.97 -3.28 10.79
C GLN A 144 25.42 -4.72 10.81
N PHE A 145 24.83 -5.18 9.70
CA PHE A 145 24.25 -6.52 9.59
C PHE A 145 25.22 -7.58 9.06
N ILE A 146 26.50 -7.24 8.80
CA ILE A 146 27.49 -8.25 8.40
C ILE A 146 27.61 -9.31 9.50
N GLY A 147 27.40 -10.57 9.13
CA GLY A 147 27.40 -11.71 10.05
C GLY A 147 25.99 -12.14 10.48
N LEU A 148 24.97 -11.35 10.19
CA LEU A 148 23.57 -11.75 10.31
C LEU A 148 23.08 -12.23 8.93
N ASN A 149 22.69 -13.51 8.86
CA ASN A 149 22.07 -14.05 7.66
C ASN A 149 20.58 -13.77 7.67
N ASP A 150 20.02 -13.52 6.47
CA ASP A 150 18.58 -13.51 6.21
C ASP A 150 17.80 -12.53 7.11
N VAL A 151 18.31 -11.30 7.24
CA VAL A 151 17.71 -10.26 8.11
C VAL A 151 16.23 -10.03 7.76
N GLY A 152 15.88 -9.97 6.47
CA GLY A 152 14.49 -9.84 6.02
C GLY A 152 13.60 -10.98 6.54
N ASP A 153 14.06 -12.22 6.46
CA ASP A 153 13.30 -13.39 6.94
C ASP A 153 13.16 -13.40 8.46
N ARG A 154 14.19 -12.96 9.19
CA ARG A 154 14.10 -12.76 10.64
C ARG A 154 13.01 -11.76 11.00
N LEU A 155 12.93 -10.63 10.29
CA LEU A 155 11.86 -9.65 10.51
C LEU A 155 10.49 -10.22 10.15
N ASN A 156 10.37 -10.99 9.06
CA ASN A 156 9.10 -11.66 8.69
C ASN A 156 8.63 -12.61 9.80
N LEU A 157 9.54 -13.41 10.37
CA LEU A 157 9.22 -14.31 11.48
C LEU A 157 8.84 -13.54 12.76
N TRP A 158 9.54 -12.45 13.05
CA TRP A 158 9.22 -11.61 14.20
C TRP A 158 7.87 -10.90 14.05
N LEU A 159 7.56 -10.39 12.85
CA LEU A 159 6.25 -9.83 12.51
C LEU A 159 5.14 -10.87 12.70
N PHE A 160 5.36 -12.09 12.24
CA PHE A 160 4.43 -13.19 12.45
C PHE A 160 4.23 -13.48 13.94
N TYR A 161 5.32 -13.62 14.70
CA TYR A 161 5.28 -13.90 16.14
C TYR A 161 4.46 -12.85 16.89
N THR A 162 4.75 -11.57 16.66
CA THR A 162 4.07 -10.44 17.33
C THR A 162 2.58 -10.34 16.95
N SER A 163 2.22 -10.74 15.73
CA SER A 163 0.85 -10.66 15.23
C SER A 163 0.02 -11.95 15.45
N PHE A 164 0.66 -13.05 15.86
CA PHE A 164 0.04 -14.37 15.86
C PHE A 164 -1.18 -14.47 16.78
N LYS A 165 -1.06 -13.95 18.00
CA LYS A 165 -2.13 -14.01 19.01
C LYS A 165 -3.38 -13.28 18.53
N ASP A 166 -3.20 -12.10 17.95
CA ASP A 166 -4.30 -11.29 17.44
C ASP A 166 -4.96 -11.92 16.22
N LEU A 167 -4.15 -12.52 15.33
CA LEU A 167 -4.66 -13.28 14.19
C LEU A 167 -5.53 -14.46 14.64
N VAL A 168 -5.05 -15.26 15.60
CA VAL A 168 -5.80 -16.39 16.16
C VAL A 168 -7.09 -15.92 16.84
N SER A 169 -7.01 -14.86 17.64
CA SER A 169 -8.17 -14.29 18.34
C SER A 169 -9.24 -13.79 17.37
N ASN A 170 -8.84 -13.06 16.32
CA ASN A 170 -9.74 -12.55 15.29
C ASN A 170 -10.46 -13.68 14.54
N VAL A 171 -9.71 -14.69 14.08
CA VAL A 171 -10.28 -15.85 13.39
C VAL A 171 -11.22 -16.63 14.32
N SER A 172 -10.82 -16.88 15.56
CA SER A 172 -11.65 -17.59 16.54
C SER A 172 -12.96 -16.87 16.81
N THR A 173 -12.92 -15.54 16.96
CA THR A 173 -14.11 -14.70 17.17
C THR A 173 -15.07 -14.79 15.99
N LYS A 174 -14.55 -14.76 14.75
CA LYS A 174 -15.37 -14.91 13.54
C LYS A 174 -16.04 -16.29 13.45
N ILE A 175 -15.30 -17.35 13.76
CA ILE A 175 -15.85 -18.72 13.78
C ILE A 175 -16.95 -18.84 14.83
N ASP A 176 -16.70 -18.35 16.05
CA ASP A 176 -17.67 -18.38 17.14
C ASP A 176 -18.94 -17.60 16.78
N LEU A 177 -18.80 -16.42 16.15
CA LEU A 177 -19.94 -15.63 15.67
C LEU A 177 -20.79 -16.41 14.65
N VAL A 178 -20.16 -17.07 13.68
CA VAL A 178 -20.86 -17.89 12.68
C VAL A 178 -21.57 -19.07 13.36
N CYS A 179 -20.87 -19.81 14.21
CA CYS A 179 -21.43 -20.94 14.95
C CYS A 179 -22.64 -20.54 15.80
N LYS A 180 -22.53 -19.46 16.57
CA LYS A 180 -23.61 -18.92 17.40
C LYS A 180 -24.79 -18.45 16.55
N THR A 181 -24.54 -17.80 15.41
CA THR A 181 -25.58 -17.33 14.50
C THR A 181 -26.34 -18.50 13.88
N LEU A 182 -25.63 -19.51 13.37
CA LEU A 182 -26.25 -20.73 12.83
C LEU A 182 -27.06 -21.48 13.89
N HIS A 183 -26.54 -21.59 15.11
CA HIS A 183 -27.26 -22.20 16.22
C HIS A 183 -28.56 -21.44 16.53
N ARG A 184 -28.51 -20.10 16.60
CA ARG A 184 -29.69 -19.25 16.83
C ARG A 184 -30.72 -19.38 15.71
N ILE A 185 -30.30 -19.37 14.45
CA ILE A 185 -31.20 -19.53 13.30
C ILE A 185 -31.90 -20.89 13.35
N LYS A 186 -31.13 -21.98 13.53
CA LYS A 186 -31.66 -23.35 13.56
C LYS A 186 -32.66 -23.57 14.70
N ASN A 187 -32.42 -22.94 15.85
CA ASN A 187 -33.21 -23.15 17.06
C ASN A 187 -34.28 -22.06 17.31
N SER A 188 -34.37 -21.03 16.46
CA SER A 188 -35.37 -19.98 16.60
C SER A 188 -36.78 -20.50 16.30
N GLN A 189 -37.60 -20.64 17.34
CA GLN A 189 -38.99 -21.06 17.18
C GLN A 189 -39.82 -20.00 16.43
N SER A 190 -39.57 -18.73 16.67
CA SER A 190 -40.24 -17.64 15.96
C SER A 190 -39.97 -17.69 14.45
N LEU A 191 -38.72 -17.95 14.05
CA LEU A 191 -38.38 -18.11 12.63
C LEU A 191 -39.11 -19.31 12.02
N LYS A 192 -39.13 -20.46 12.72
CA LYS A 192 -39.88 -21.65 12.28
C LYS A 192 -41.36 -21.35 12.08
N ASN A 193 -41.97 -20.60 13.01
CA ASN A 193 -43.38 -20.22 12.91
C ASN A 193 -43.62 -19.30 11.69
N ILE A 194 -42.76 -18.31 11.45
CA ILE A 194 -42.85 -17.44 10.26
C ILE A 194 -42.76 -18.26 8.97
N LEU A 195 -41.76 -19.15 8.88
CA LEU A 195 -41.58 -20.01 7.70
C LEU A 195 -42.79 -20.94 7.49
N ALA A 196 -43.36 -21.50 8.55
CA ALA A 196 -44.56 -22.34 8.48
C ALA A 196 -45.79 -21.55 7.99
N THR A 197 -45.96 -20.31 8.47
CA THR A 197 -47.03 -19.42 8.01
C THR A 197 -46.89 -19.09 6.53
N ILE A 198 -45.69 -18.69 6.10
CA ILE A 198 -45.40 -18.40 4.69
C ILE A 198 -45.68 -19.63 3.81
N LEU A 199 -45.23 -20.82 4.23
CA LEU A 199 -45.47 -22.06 3.51
C LEU A 199 -46.97 -22.36 3.39
N SER A 200 -47.72 -22.16 4.47
CA SER A 200 -49.17 -22.42 4.49
C SER A 200 -49.93 -21.49 3.54
N ILE A 201 -49.61 -20.19 3.57
CA ILE A 201 -50.17 -19.19 2.65
C ILE A 201 -49.79 -19.52 1.21
N GLY A 202 -48.51 -19.80 0.94
CA GLY A 202 -48.03 -20.15 -0.38
C GLY A 202 -48.71 -21.39 -0.95
N ASN A 203 -48.91 -22.42 -0.13
CA ASN A 203 -49.62 -23.64 -0.54
C ASN A 203 -51.11 -23.40 -0.81
N PHE A 204 -51.75 -22.50 -0.06
CA PHE A 204 -53.14 -22.12 -0.27
C PHE A 204 -53.32 -21.34 -1.58
N ILE A 205 -52.50 -20.31 -1.82
CA ILE A 205 -52.57 -19.48 -3.03
C ILE A 205 -52.27 -20.30 -4.29
N ASN A 206 -51.28 -21.21 -4.21
CA ASN A 206 -50.88 -22.03 -5.35
C ASN A 206 -51.68 -23.34 -5.50
N TYR A 207 -52.82 -23.47 -4.81
CA TYR A 207 -53.64 -24.68 -4.89
C TYR A 207 -54.05 -25.01 -6.34
N GLY A 208 -53.95 -26.28 -6.73
CA GLY A 208 -54.26 -26.74 -8.09
C GLY A 208 -53.16 -26.50 -9.14
N THR A 209 -52.06 -25.84 -8.77
CA THR A 209 -50.88 -25.66 -9.65
C THR A 209 -49.77 -26.65 -9.32
N ASN A 210 -48.76 -26.77 -10.20
CA ASN A 210 -47.53 -27.52 -9.93
C ASN A 210 -46.65 -26.89 -8.82
N ARG A 211 -47.00 -25.69 -8.33
CA ARG A 211 -46.33 -24.99 -7.22
C ARG A 211 -47.05 -25.15 -5.87
N GLY A 212 -48.22 -25.80 -5.85
CA GLY A 212 -48.93 -26.13 -4.61
C GLY A 212 -48.37 -27.39 -3.91
N LYS A 213 -48.81 -27.63 -2.67
CA LYS A 213 -48.39 -28.78 -1.83
C LYS A 213 -46.86 -28.89 -1.62
N ALA A 214 -46.17 -27.77 -1.59
CA ALA A 214 -44.74 -27.72 -1.29
C ALA A 214 -44.47 -28.12 0.17
N PHE A 215 -43.41 -28.93 0.38
CA PHE A 215 -42.91 -29.29 1.72
C PHE A 215 -42.08 -28.18 2.36
N GLY A 216 -41.47 -27.33 1.53
CA GLY A 216 -40.64 -26.20 1.94
C GLY A 216 -40.32 -25.33 0.73
N PHE A 217 -39.63 -24.22 0.98
CA PHE A 217 -39.24 -23.26 -0.05
C PHE A 217 -37.82 -22.75 0.23
N LYS A 218 -37.16 -22.21 -0.79
CA LYS A 218 -35.82 -21.60 -0.63
C LYS A 218 -35.95 -20.32 0.19
N LEU A 219 -35.03 -20.07 1.12
CA LEU A 219 -35.07 -18.84 1.94
C LEU A 219 -35.00 -17.55 1.09
N SER A 220 -34.34 -17.61 -0.08
CA SER A 220 -34.34 -16.49 -1.05
C SER A 220 -35.73 -16.17 -1.64
N SER A 221 -36.72 -17.02 -1.44
CA SER A 221 -38.11 -16.77 -1.85
C SER A 221 -38.90 -15.96 -0.81
N ILE A 222 -38.34 -15.66 0.37
CA ILE A 222 -39.00 -14.80 1.38
C ILE A 222 -39.30 -13.42 0.80
N ASP A 223 -38.36 -12.84 0.04
CA ASP A 223 -38.52 -11.50 -0.55
C ASP A 223 -39.71 -11.44 -1.52
N VAL A 224 -39.98 -12.53 -2.23
CA VAL A 224 -41.08 -12.64 -3.20
C VAL A 224 -42.44 -12.63 -2.51
N VAL A 225 -42.53 -13.18 -1.30
CA VAL A 225 -43.79 -13.25 -0.53
C VAL A 225 -44.18 -11.86 -0.01
N CYS A 226 -43.22 -10.98 0.28
CA CYS A 226 -43.48 -9.60 0.69
C CYS A 226 -44.05 -8.71 -0.44
N ILE A 227 -43.87 -9.09 -1.70
CA ILE A 227 -44.30 -8.29 -2.87
C ILE A 227 -45.82 -8.36 -3.10
N TYR A 228 -46.51 -9.40 -2.62
CA TYR A 228 -47.96 -9.55 -2.81
C TYR A 228 -48.82 -8.48 -2.12
N ARG A 229 -48.23 -7.59 -1.31
CA ARG A 229 -48.92 -6.47 -0.65
C ARG A 229 -48.86 -5.14 -1.42
N TYR A 230 -48.11 -5.05 -2.52
CA TYR A 230 -47.90 -3.79 -3.25
C TYR A 230 -48.72 -3.63 -4.54
N TYR A 231 -49.58 -4.59 -4.89
CA TYR A 231 -50.35 -4.56 -6.14
C TYR A 231 -51.88 -4.61 -5.96
N TYR A 232 -52.39 -4.32 -4.76
CA TYR A 232 -53.82 -4.09 -4.51
C TYR A 232 -54.02 -2.91 -3.57
#